data_AF-A0A1G7JDU6-F1
#
_entry.id   AF-A0A1G7JDU6-F1
#
_cell.length_a   1.000
_cell.length_b   1.000
_cell.length_c   1.000
_cell.angle_alpha   90.00
_cell.angle_beta   90.00
_cell.angle_gamma   90.00
#
_symmetry.space_group_name_H-M   'P 1'
#
loop_
_entity.id
_entity.type
_entity.pdbx_description
1 polymer ?
#
loop_
_entity_poly.entity_id
_entity_poly.type
_entity_poly.pdbx_seq_one_letter_code
_entity_poly.pdbx_strand_id
1 'polypeptide(L)' 'MKAWSEIYCGITHYGSCDDHRRSSINIFNTKAQLVRWWRGCGFSPDTEWFDSLDEAKAAGEAWANGK' A
#
# COMPACT_ATOMS: atom_id res chain seq x y z
N MET A 1 7.90 -2.16 13.30
CA MET A 1 7.06 -1.78 12.13
C MET A 1 7.80 -0.69 11.37
N LYS A 2 7.91 -0.81 10.05
CA LYS A 2 8.51 0.26 9.22
C LYS A 2 7.48 1.37 9.06
N ALA A 3 7.88 2.63 9.21
CA ALA A 3 6.96 3.75 9.04
C ALA A 3 6.57 3.93 7.56
N TRP A 4 5.32 4.35 7.33
CA TRP A 4 4.88 4.86 6.03
C TRP A 4 5.82 5.97 5.56
N SER A 5 6.40 5.80 4.38
CA SER A 5 7.33 6.75 3.78
C SER A 5 6.65 7.49 2.64
N GLU A 6 6.58 8.82 2.72
CA GLU A 6 6.05 9.67 1.67
C GLU A 6 7.16 9.92 0.63
N ILE A 7 7.00 9.38 -0.58
CA ILE A 7 7.97 9.57 -1.66
C ILE A 7 7.24 10.10 -2.89
N TYR A 8 7.63 11.31 -3.32
CA TYR A 8 7.24 12.01 -4.54
C TYR A 8 5.73 12.30 -4.72
N CYS A 9 4.87 11.27 -4.78
CA CYS A 9 3.43 11.40 -5.08
C CYS A 9 2.55 10.34 -4.38
N GLY A 10 3.09 9.61 -3.40
CA GLY A 10 2.34 8.57 -2.71
C GLY A 10 2.98 8.15 -1.40
N ILE A 11 2.21 7.41 -0.60
CA ILE A 11 2.66 6.90 0.69
C ILE A 11 2.96 5.42 0.54
N THR A 12 4.20 4.99 0.81
CA THR A 12 4.64 3.60 0.65
C THR A 12 4.92 2.95 2.01
N HIS A 13 4.49 1.71 2.17
CA HIS A 13 4.80 0.88 3.32
C HIS A 13 5.35 -0.46 2.85
N TYR A 14 6.49 -0.83 3.43
CA TYR A 14 7.15 -2.09 3.17
C TYR A 14 6.72 -3.10 4.24
N GLY A 15 6.27 -4.27 3.79
CA GLY A 15 5.99 -5.40 4.67
C GLY A 15 7.25 -5.97 5.32
N SER A 16 7.08 -7.13 5.94
CA SER A 16 8.20 -7.92 6.50
C SER A 16 9.23 -8.24 5.41
N CYS A 17 10.50 -8.44 5.81
CA CYS A 17 11.57 -8.77 4.87
C CYS A 17 11.33 -10.09 4.11
N ASP A 18 10.52 -10.99 4.67
CA ASP A 18 10.31 -12.35 4.14
C ASP A 18 9.21 -12.41 3.08
N ASP A 19 8.19 -11.54 3.15
CA ASP A 19 7.03 -11.60 2.26
C ASP A 19 7.22 -10.82 0.94
N HIS A 20 8.22 -9.94 0.85
CA HIS A 20 8.44 -9.04 -0.29
C HIS A 20 7.17 -8.25 -0.70
N ARG A 21 6.26 -8.04 0.24
CA ARG A 21 5.02 -7.27 0.03
C ARG A 21 5.30 -5.78 0.23
N ARG A 22 4.76 -4.97 -0.67
CA ARG A 22 4.81 -3.50 -0.61
C ARG A 22 3.43 -2.94 -0.92
N SER A 23 2.92 -2.08 -0.05
CA SER A 23 1.71 -1.30 -0.31
C SER A 23 2.09 0.15 -0.61
N SER A 24 1.46 0.75 -1.60
CA SER A 24 1.58 2.18 -1.91
C SER A 24 0.19 2.80 -2.03
N ILE A 25 0.01 4.03 -1.58
CA ILE A 25 -1.25 4.76 -1.66
C ILE A 25 -1.08 5.96 -2.57
N ASN A 26 -1.93 6.04 -3.59
CA ASN A 26 -2.07 7.23 -4.44
C ASN A 26 -3.30 8.00 -3.97
N ILE A 27 -3.17 9.32 -3.80
CA ILE A 27 -4.28 10.17 -3.35
C ILE A 27 -4.89 10.87 -4.56
N PHE A 28 -6.20 10.73 -4.73
CA PHE A 28 -6.98 11.33 -5.82
C PHE A 28 -8.18 12.10 -5.24
N ASN A 29 -8.02 13.41 -5.06
CA ASN A 29 -9.02 14.27 -4.40
C ASN A 29 -9.39 13.71 -3.01
N THR A 30 -10.66 13.32 -2.82
CA THR A 30 -11.18 12.75 -1.56
C THR A 30 -11.03 11.23 -1.48
N LYS A 31 -10.47 10.58 -2.50
CA LYS A 31 -10.31 9.13 -2.55
C LYS A 31 -8.85 8.73 -2.44
N ALA A 32 -8.61 7.57 -1.84
CA ALA A 32 -7.30 6.95 -1.75
C ALA A 32 -7.31 5.63 -2.53
N GLN A 33 -6.35 5.44 -3.41
CA GLN A 33 -6.14 4.17 -4.09
C GLN A 33 -4.98 3.44 -3.42
N LEU A 34 -5.27 2.30 -2.80
CA LEU A 34 -4.27 1.36 -2.34
C LEU A 34 -3.79 0.52 -3.53
N VAL A 35 -2.47 0.37 -3.64
CA VAL A 35 -1.80 -0.45 -4.66
C VAL A 35 -0.90 -1.44 -3.93
N ARG A 36 -1.12 -2.74 -4.17
CA ARG A 36 -0.44 -3.85 -3.50
C ARG A 36 0.50 -4.55 -4.46
N TRP A 37 1.76 -4.68 -4.07
CA TRP A 37 2.85 -5.27 -4.85
C TRP A 37 3.42 -6.48 -4.13
N TRP A 38 3.43 -7.64 -4.78
CA TRP A 38 4.02 -8.87 -4.25
C TRP A 38 5.01 -9.48 -5.26
N ARG A 39 5.84 -10.41 -4.79
CA ARG A 39 6.77 -11.11 -5.67
C ARG A 39 6.01 -11.86 -6.77
N GLY A 40 6.36 -11.58 -8.03
CA GLY A 40 5.71 -12.18 -9.19
C GLY A 40 4.53 -11.40 -9.77
N CYS A 41 4.09 -10.29 -9.15
CA CYS A 41 3.02 -9.45 -9.72
C CYS A 41 3.44 -8.74 -11.03
N GLY A 42 4.74 -8.59 -11.29
CA GLY A 42 5.24 -7.90 -12.47
C GLY A 42 4.73 -6.46 -12.57
N PHE A 43 3.94 -6.18 -13.62
CA PHE A 43 3.29 -4.89 -13.87
C PHE A 43 1.78 -4.89 -13.61
N SER A 44 1.28 -5.90 -12.89
CA SER A 44 -0.15 -6.06 -12.57
C SER A 44 -0.34 -6.10 -11.05
N PRO A 45 -0.09 -4.98 -10.34
CA PRO A 45 -0.41 -4.88 -8.93
C PRO A 45 -1.93 -4.95 -8.74
N ASP A 46 -2.31 -5.38 -7.55
CA ASP A 46 -3.71 -5.34 -7.13
C ASP A 46 -4.04 -3.95 -6.59
N THR A 47 -5.25 -3.47 -6.86
CA THR A 47 -5.65 -2.10 -6.53
C THR A 47 -7.03 -2.05 -5.90
N GLU A 48 -7.19 -1.23 -4.89
CA GLU A 48 -8.42 -1.06 -4.13
C GLU A 48 -8.65 0.42 -3.82
N TRP A 49 -9.90 0.86 -3.84
CA TRP A 49 -10.27 2.26 -3.61
C TRP A 49 -10.93 2.42 -2.25
N PHE A 50 -10.55 3.49 -1.54
CA PHE A 50 -11.07 3.88 -0.24
C PHE A 50 -11.56 5.33 -0.29
N ASP A 51 -12.55 5.64 0.53
CA ASP A 51 -13.08 7.00 0.68
C ASP A 51 -12.27 7.83 1.68
N SER A 52 -11.30 7.22 2.37
CA SER A 52 -10.38 7.91 3.27
C SER A 52 -8.95 7.39 3.17
N LEU A 53 -7.99 8.27 3.47
CA LEU A 53 -6.58 7.91 3.52
C LEU A 53 -6.27 6.94 4.66
N ASP A 54 -6.94 7.08 5.80
CA ASP A 54 -6.68 6.28 6.99
C ASP A 54 -7.14 4.82 6.81
N GLU A 55 -8.26 4.59 6.14
CA GLU A 55 -8.70 3.24 5.75
C GLU A 55 -7.70 2.58 4.79
N ALA A 56 -7.23 3.31 3.78
CA ALA A 56 -6.24 2.81 2.83
C ALA A 56 -4.91 2.44 3.53
N LYS A 57 -4.48 3.24 4.52
CA LYS A 57 -3.30 2.94 5.35
C LYS A 57 -3.52 1.69 6.20
N ALA A 58 -4.63 1.59 6.91
CA ALA A 58 -4.93 0.44 7.74
C ALA A 58 -4.98 -0.87 6.92
N ALA A 59 -5.64 -0.84 5.75
CA ALA A 59 -5.72 -1.98 4.84
C ALA A 59 -4.34 -2.35 4.23
N GLY A 60 -3.56 -1.35 3.82
CA GLY A 60 -2.22 -1.55 3.29
C GLY A 60 -1.27 -2.16 4.33
N GLU A 61 -1.34 -1.69 5.56
CA GLU A 61 -0.52 -2.20 6.67
C GLU A 61 -0.91 -3.64 7.05
N ALA A 62 -2.22 -3.94 7.16
CA ALA A 62 -2.69 -5.30 7.42
C ALA A 62 -2.20 -6.28 6.36
N TRP A 63 -2.38 -5.94 5.09
CA TRP A 63 -1.98 -6.77 3.96
C TRP A 63 -0.46 -6.98 3.87
N ALA A 64 0.33 -5.91 4.04
CA ALA A 64 1.78 -5.95 3.98
C ALA A 64 2.39 -6.79 5.12
N ASN A 65 1.69 -6.90 6.25
CA ASN A 65 2.09 -7.70 7.40
C ASN A 65 1.46 -9.11 7.44
N GLY A 66 0.78 -9.54 6.38
CA GLY A 66 0.25 -10.90 6.26
C GLY A 66 -0.96 -11.21 7.15
N LYS A 67 -1.73 -10.19 7.55
CA LYS A 67 -2.98 -10.36 8.30
C LYS A 67 -4.20 -10.29 7.37
#